data_AF-A0A2M7XQU7-F1
#
_entry.id   AF-A0A2M7XQU7-F1
#
_cell.length_a   1.000
_cell.length_b   1.000
_cell.length_c   1.000
_cell.angle_alpha   90.00
_cell.angle_beta   90.00
_cell.angle_gamma   90.00
#
_symmetry.space_group_name_H-M   'P 1'
#
loop_
_entity.id
_entity.type
_entity.pdbx_description
1 polymer ?
#
loop_
_entity_poly.entity_id
_entity_poly.type
_entity_poly.pdbx_seq_one_letter_code
_entity_poly.pdbx_strand_id
1 'polypeptide(L)'
;VQLAQNLTWHIFKQVRNVELPETFPRMTFAEAMETYGSDKPDIRFEMPLREFADFAIRSEFEGFKTALASGGRVKGIVVKNAADKYSRKIIDGLTEWIKTYYGVKGLAYMKAEGGTLTGGISKFFSSDILAELIQAWDIADNDILFIIGDEHDERGLQALGALRLEIAKRESLIPKNVFKPLFVMDFPLLEFDMEENRYVARHHPFTSPQLSDIPLMETDPGKVRARAYDLV
;
A
#
# COMPACT_ATOMS: atom_id res chain seq x y z
N VAL A 1 -7.86 -22.51 8.44
CA VAL A 1 -8.72 -21.51 7.76
C VAL A 1 -10.23 -21.82 7.81
N GLN A 2 -10.73 -22.99 7.39
CA GLN A 2 -12.19 -23.26 7.33
C GLN A 2 -12.91 -23.10 8.68
N LEU A 3 -12.33 -23.63 9.76
CA LEU A 3 -12.90 -23.49 11.11
C LEU A 3 -13.05 -22.00 11.51
N ALA A 4 -12.00 -21.20 11.26
CA ALA A 4 -12.01 -19.77 11.55
C ALA A 4 -13.07 -19.03 10.72
N GLN A 5 -13.19 -19.34 9.42
CA GLN A 5 -14.23 -18.77 8.56
C GLN A 5 -15.63 -19.08 9.08
N ASN A 6 -15.92 -20.35 9.37
CA ASN A 6 -17.24 -20.78 9.85
C ASN A 6 -17.61 -20.11 11.18
N LEU A 7 -16.64 -19.99 12.09
CA LEU A 7 -16.83 -19.30 13.36
C LEU A 7 -17.16 -17.81 13.14
N THR A 8 -16.37 -17.11 12.31
CA THR A 8 -16.62 -15.70 12.00
C THR A 8 -17.98 -15.50 11.34
N TRP A 9 -18.33 -16.33 10.36
CA TRP A 9 -19.64 -16.32 9.72
C TRP A 9 -20.77 -16.50 10.74
N HIS A 10 -20.65 -17.48 11.64
CA HIS A 10 -21.63 -17.72 12.69
C HIS A 10 -21.78 -16.52 13.63
N ILE A 11 -20.67 -15.95 14.11
CA ILE A 11 -20.68 -14.78 15.02
C ILE A 11 -21.36 -13.58 14.35
N PHE A 12 -21.01 -13.26 13.10
CA PHE A 12 -21.61 -12.14 12.38
C PHE A 12 -23.11 -12.33 12.16
N LYS A 13 -23.53 -13.55 11.83
CA LYS A 13 -24.96 -13.87 11.67
C LYS A 13 -25.71 -13.75 13.01
N GLN A 14 -25.20 -14.33 14.09
CA GLN A 14 -25.89 -14.35 15.39
C GLN A 14 -25.89 -12.99 16.10
N VAL A 15 -24.79 -12.24 16.03
CA VAL A 15 -24.62 -11.00 16.82
C VAL A 15 -25.05 -9.76 16.04
N ARG A 16 -24.81 -9.73 14.72
CA ARG A 16 -25.02 -8.53 13.89
C ARG A 16 -26.12 -8.71 12.85
N ASN A 17 -26.67 -9.92 12.70
CA ASN A 17 -27.61 -10.27 11.63
C ASN A 17 -27.09 -9.87 10.24
N VAL A 18 -25.78 -10.05 10.02
CA VAL A 18 -25.10 -9.79 8.75
C VAL A 18 -24.74 -11.13 8.13
N GLU A 19 -25.15 -11.33 6.88
CA GLU A 19 -24.70 -12.47 6.08
C GLU A 19 -23.39 -12.12 5.37
N LEU A 20 -22.32 -12.79 5.79
CA LEU A 20 -21.02 -12.70 5.12
C LEU A 20 -20.97 -13.67 3.93
N PRO A 21 -20.07 -13.45 2.95
CA PRO A 21 -19.87 -14.37 1.83
C PRO A 21 -19.62 -15.81 2.29
N GLU A 22 -20.08 -16.78 1.49
CA GLU A 22 -19.90 -18.22 1.79
C GLU A 22 -18.42 -18.62 1.89
N THR A 23 -17.56 -17.94 1.12
CA THR A 23 -16.10 -18.10 1.14
C THR A 23 -15.44 -16.74 1.28
N PHE A 24 -14.46 -16.64 2.18
CA PHE A 24 -13.68 -15.41 2.30
C PHE A 24 -12.56 -15.39 1.25
N PRO A 25 -12.38 -14.27 0.52
CA PRO A 25 -11.25 -14.08 -0.37
C PRO A 25 -9.92 -14.37 0.33
N ARG A 26 -8.94 -14.83 -0.44
CA ARG A 26 -7.57 -15.06 0.02
C ARG A 26 -6.64 -14.15 -0.76
N MET A 27 -5.67 -13.61 -0.07
CA MET A 27 -4.65 -12.73 -0.61
C MET A 27 -3.32 -13.15 -0.01
N THR A 28 -2.26 -13.16 -0.80
CA THR A 28 -0.91 -13.33 -0.25
C THR A 28 -0.47 -12.04 0.44
N PHE A 29 0.44 -12.14 1.41
CA PHE A 29 1.07 -10.99 2.04
C PHE A 29 1.69 -10.06 0.99
N ALA A 30 2.36 -10.64 -0.01
CA ALA A 30 2.96 -9.89 -1.12
C ALA A 30 1.90 -9.08 -1.88
N GLU A 31 0.78 -9.68 -2.28
CA GLU A 31 -0.32 -8.97 -2.96
C GLU A 31 -0.95 -7.87 -2.08
N ALA A 32 -1.11 -8.14 -0.79
CA ALA A 32 -1.67 -7.19 0.17
C ALA A 32 -0.78 -5.95 0.33
N MET A 33 0.53 -6.16 0.51
CA MET A 33 1.51 -5.09 0.58
C MET A 33 1.64 -4.34 -0.74
N GLU A 34 1.72 -5.06 -1.86
CA GLU A 34 1.91 -4.50 -3.19
C GLU A 34 0.75 -3.59 -3.61
N THR A 35 -0.49 -4.02 -3.30
CA THR A 35 -1.73 -3.35 -3.73
C THR A 35 -2.23 -2.32 -2.73
N TYR A 36 -2.08 -2.58 -1.42
CA TYR A 36 -2.70 -1.77 -0.37
C TYR A 36 -1.72 -1.20 0.65
N GLY A 37 -0.45 -1.59 0.60
CA GLY A 37 0.55 -1.14 1.56
C GLY A 37 0.28 -1.63 2.98
N SER A 38 -0.44 -2.75 3.14
CA SER A 38 -0.77 -3.29 4.45
C SER A 38 -1.08 -4.79 4.36
N ASP A 39 -0.63 -5.53 5.35
CA ASP A 39 -0.97 -6.93 5.61
C ASP A 39 -2.38 -7.14 6.20
N LYS A 40 -3.10 -6.04 6.48
CA LYS A 40 -4.50 -6.02 6.91
C LYS A 40 -5.31 -5.04 6.06
N PRO A 41 -5.40 -5.28 4.74
CA PRO A 41 -5.92 -4.29 3.81
C PRO A 41 -7.43 -4.10 3.98
N ASP A 42 -7.87 -2.85 4.06
CA ASP A 42 -9.29 -2.52 3.96
C ASP A 42 -9.73 -2.51 2.49
N ILE A 43 -10.35 -3.60 2.04
CA ILE A 43 -10.81 -3.78 0.64
C ILE A 43 -12.23 -3.25 0.39
N ARG A 44 -12.81 -2.48 1.32
CA ARG A 44 -14.18 -1.93 1.19
C ARG A 44 -14.27 -0.76 0.22
N PHE A 45 -13.15 -0.13 -0.11
CA PHE A 45 -13.06 0.99 -1.03
C PHE A 45 -11.88 0.82 -1.99
N GLU A 46 -12.01 1.38 -3.19
CA GLU A 46 -10.94 1.41 -4.19
C GLU A 46 -9.94 2.51 -3.87
N MET A 47 -8.65 2.24 -4.12
CA MET A 47 -7.50 3.18 -4.16
C MET A 47 -6.22 2.33 -4.04
N PRO A 48 -5.92 1.48 -5.05
CA PRO A 48 -4.71 0.66 -5.01
C PRO A 48 -3.46 1.53 -5.15
N LEU A 49 -2.36 1.06 -4.59
CA LEU A 49 -1.02 1.61 -4.85
C LEU A 49 -0.62 1.27 -6.28
N ARG A 50 -0.04 2.24 -6.98
CA ARG A 50 0.34 2.12 -8.39
C ARG A 50 1.81 2.40 -8.58
N GLU A 51 2.46 1.60 -9.42
CA GLU A 51 3.87 1.79 -9.76
C GLU A 51 4.09 3.11 -10.50
N PHE A 52 5.09 3.87 -10.03
CA PHE A 52 5.43 5.19 -10.56
C PHE A 52 6.90 5.27 -11.01
N ALA A 53 7.66 4.17 -10.90
CA ALA A 53 9.09 4.12 -11.21
C ALA A 53 9.40 4.60 -12.63
N ASP A 54 8.65 4.15 -13.63
CA ASP A 54 8.87 4.51 -15.04
C ASP A 54 8.76 6.02 -15.30
N PHE A 55 7.75 6.67 -14.69
CA PHE A 55 7.59 8.13 -14.78
C PHE A 55 8.67 8.87 -13.99
N ALA A 56 9.05 8.35 -12.81
CA ALA A 56 10.09 8.93 -11.98
C ALA A 56 11.46 8.96 -12.66
N ILE A 57 11.86 7.86 -13.31
CA ILE A 57 13.17 7.75 -14.00
C ILE A 57 13.28 8.78 -15.12
N ARG A 58 12.18 9.04 -15.82
CA ARG A 58 12.10 10.00 -16.95
C ARG A 58 11.92 11.45 -16.51
N SER A 59 11.77 11.71 -15.22
CA SER A 59 11.59 13.06 -14.66
C SER A 59 12.93 13.72 -14.31
N GLU A 60 12.92 15.02 -14.06
CA GLU A 60 14.04 15.78 -13.47
C GLU A 60 13.99 15.80 -11.93
N PHE A 61 13.17 14.93 -11.31
CA PHE A 61 13.01 14.90 -9.86
C PHE A 61 14.00 13.92 -9.19
N GLU A 62 15.16 14.45 -8.79
CA GLU A 62 16.26 13.68 -8.20
C GLU A 62 15.89 12.87 -6.95
N GLY A 63 14.90 13.33 -6.18
CA GLY A 63 14.43 12.62 -4.98
C GLY A 63 13.94 11.20 -5.29
N PHE A 64 13.24 11.00 -6.41
CA PHE A 64 12.77 9.68 -6.80
C PHE A 64 13.85 8.83 -7.46
N LYS A 65 14.74 9.44 -8.26
CA LYS A 65 15.88 8.72 -8.83
C LYS A 65 16.79 8.14 -7.75
N THR A 66 17.02 8.90 -6.69
CA THR A 66 17.82 8.47 -5.52
C THR A 66 17.19 7.26 -4.82
N ALA A 67 15.87 7.30 -4.59
CA ALA A 67 15.14 6.18 -3.99
C ALA A 67 15.27 4.90 -4.83
N LEU A 68 15.09 4.99 -6.16
CA LEU A 68 15.20 3.85 -7.08
C LEU A 68 16.64 3.33 -7.18
N ALA A 69 17.64 4.21 -7.24
CA ALA A 69 19.05 3.83 -7.31
C ALA A 69 19.53 3.05 -6.06
N SER A 70 18.84 3.22 -4.93
CA SER A 70 19.13 2.54 -3.68
C SER A 70 18.43 1.17 -3.56
N GLY A 71 17.76 0.70 -4.62
CA GLY A 71 16.93 -0.51 -4.59
C GLY A 71 15.56 -0.34 -3.93
N GLY A 72 15.18 0.92 -3.68
CA GLY A 72 13.87 1.28 -3.14
C GLY A 72 12.77 1.29 -4.21
N ARG A 73 11.64 1.92 -3.88
CA ARG A 73 10.45 1.94 -4.74
C ARG A 73 9.75 3.29 -4.74
N VAL A 74 9.09 3.61 -5.86
CA VAL A 74 8.29 4.82 -6.02
C VAL A 74 6.89 4.42 -6.46
N LYS A 75 5.91 4.64 -5.59
CA LYS A 75 4.50 4.35 -5.86
C LYS A 75 3.63 5.53 -5.49
N GLY A 76 2.41 5.53 -6.03
CA GLY A 76 1.42 6.53 -5.68
C GLY A 76 0.00 5.99 -5.59
N ILE A 77 -0.89 6.87 -5.15
CA ILE A 77 -2.32 6.65 -5.09
C ILE A 77 -3.03 7.81 -5.80
N VAL A 78 -4.19 7.53 -6.38
CA VAL A 78 -5.07 8.52 -6.99
C VAL A 78 -6.30 8.69 -6.11
N VAL A 79 -6.55 9.90 -5.64
CA VAL A 79 -7.76 10.27 -4.92
C VAL A 79 -8.69 10.95 -5.91
N LYS A 80 -9.84 10.32 -6.14
CA LYS A 80 -10.81 10.77 -7.14
C LYS A 80 -11.60 11.99 -6.66
N ASN A 81 -11.77 12.98 -7.54
CA ASN A 81 -12.64 14.15 -7.33
C ASN A 81 -12.44 14.85 -5.96
N ALA A 82 -11.20 15.22 -5.66
CA ALA A 82 -10.83 15.83 -4.39
C ALA A 82 -9.76 16.93 -4.46
N ALA A 83 -9.19 17.23 -5.63
CA ALA A 83 -8.06 18.16 -5.74
C ALA A 83 -8.35 19.55 -5.15
N ASP A 84 -9.57 20.05 -5.32
CA ASP A 84 -10.09 21.29 -4.74
C ASP A 84 -10.16 21.28 -3.20
N LYS A 85 -10.41 20.10 -2.58
CA LYS A 85 -10.45 19.92 -1.12
C LYS A 85 -9.06 19.95 -0.48
N TYR A 86 -8.01 19.60 -1.21
CA TYR A 86 -6.65 19.51 -0.69
C TYR A 86 -5.88 20.83 -0.86
N SER A 87 -6.07 21.77 0.06
CA SER A 87 -5.22 22.98 0.15
C SER A 87 -3.76 22.63 0.48
N ARG A 88 -2.82 23.54 0.18
CA ARG A 88 -1.40 23.35 0.55
C ARG A 88 -1.22 23.05 2.04
N LYS A 89 -1.95 23.75 2.92
CA LYS A 89 -1.93 23.50 4.36
C LYS A 89 -2.32 22.06 4.74
N ILE A 90 -3.33 21.49 4.06
CA ILE A 90 -3.76 20.10 4.31
C ILE A 90 -2.68 19.12 3.86
N ILE A 91 -2.10 19.36 2.68
CA ILE A 91 -1.04 18.51 2.12
C ILE A 91 0.22 18.58 3.00
N ASP A 92 0.62 19.76 3.45
CA ASP A 92 1.77 19.93 4.36
C ASP A 92 1.52 19.19 5.69
N GLY A 93 0.29 19.24 6.22
CA GLY A 93 -0.10 18.46 7.39
C GLY A 93 -0.03 16.95 7.18
N LEU A 94 -0.48 16.45 6.02
CA LEU A 94 -0.33 15.03 5.66
C LEU A 94 1.14 14.63 5.49
N THR A 95 1.93 15.52 4.90
CA THR A 95 3.37 15.33 4.69
C THR A 95 4.09 15.20 6.03
N GLU A 96 3.80 16.09 6.98
CA GLU A 96 4.44 16.04 8.29
C GLU A 96 3.97 14.84 9.10
N TRP A 97 2.68 14.50 9.03
CA TRP A 97 2.15 13.29 9.64
C TRP A 97 2.86 12.03 9.13
N ILE A 98 2.99 11.87 7.81
CA ILE A 98 3.58 10.65 7.26
C ILE A 98 5.08 10.54 7.53
N LYS A 99 5.80 11.67 7.51
CA LYS A 99 7.21 11.73 7.94
C LYS A 99 7.37 11.34 9.41
N THR A 100 6.52 11.87 10.28
CA THR A 100 6.61 11.65 11.74
C THR A 100 6.32 10.21 12.11
N TYR A 101 5.26 9.61 11.55
CA TYR A 101 4.78 8.30 12.01
C TYR A 101 5.29 7.12 11.17
N TYR A 102 5.75 7.35 9.94
CA TYR A 102 6.19 6.29 9.03
C TYR A 102 7.63 6.48 8.54
N GLY A 103 8.32 7.56 8.94
CA GLY A 103 9.75 7.75 8.69
C GLY A 103 10.14 7.94 7.22
N VAL A 104 9.17 8.17 6.32
CA VAL A 104 9.46 8.51 4.92
C VAL A 104 10.01 9.92 4.81
N LYS A 105 10.76 10.21 3.74
CA LYS A 105 11.40 11.54 3.56
C LYS A 105 10.42 12.66 3.22
N GLY A 106 9.32 12.34 2.54
CA GLY A 106 8.31 13.32 2.16
C GLY A 106 7.15 12.71 1.38
N LEU A 107 6.19 13.57 1.06
CA LEU A 107 4.99 13.24 0.30
C LEU A 107 4.91 14.18 -0.89
N ALA A 108 5.06 13.64 -2.10
CA ALA A 108 4.87 14.39 -3.32
C ALA A 108 3.41 14.37 -3.75
N TYR A 109 2.99 15.39 -4.50
CA TYR A 109 1.64 15.47 -5.04
C TYR A 109 1.61 16.15 -6.40
N MET A 110 0.53 15.88 -7.15
CA MET A 110 0.13 16.58 -8.35
C MET A 110 -1.41 16.66 -8.37
N LYS A 111 -1.97 17.74 -8.91
CA LYS A 111 -3.43 17.92 -9.06
C LYS A 111 -3.80 17.90 -10.54
N ALA A 112 -4.91 17.26 -10.87
CA ALA A 112 -5.47 17.29 -12.22
C ALA A 112 -6.37 18.52 -12.40
N GLU A 113 -6.01 19.38 -13.34
CA GLU A 113 -6.74 20.61 -13.65
C GLU A 113 -6.61 20.95 -15.14
N GLY A 114 -7.75 21.09 -15.83
CA GLY A 114 -7.77 21.49 -17.23
C GLY A 114 -7.13 20.47 -18.18
N GLY A 115 -7.25 19.17 -17.87
CA GLY A 115 -6.68 18.08 -18.66
C GLY A 115 -5.16 17.91 -18.51
N THR A 116 -4.55 18.54 -17.51
CA THR A 116 -3.12 18.37 -17.20
C THR A 116 -2.87 18.23 -15.69
N LEU A 117 -1.64 17.90 -15.32
CA LEU A 117 -1.19 17.79 -13.93
C LEU A 117 -0.40 19.03 -13.50
N THR A 118 -0.87 19.69 -12.45
CA THR A 118 -0.31 20.94 -11.91
C THR A 118 0.11 20.79 -10.45
N GLY A 119 0.93 21.73 -9.98
CA GLY A 119 1.34 21.81 -8.58
C GLY A 119 2.36 20.75 -8.14
N GLY A 120 2.85 20.93 -6.90
CA GLY A 120 3.81 20.03 -6.27
C GLY A 120 5.04 19.75 -7.14
N ILE A 121 5.18 18.50 -7.55
CA ILE A 121 6.33 18.02 -8.34
C ILE A 121 6.09 18.05 -9.86
N SER A 122 4.92 18.49 -10.36
CA SER A 122 4.60 18.41 -11.79
C SER A 122 5.60 19.16 -12.69
N LYS A 123 6.22 20.23 -12.20
CA LYS A 123 7.25 21.02 -12.91
C LYS A 123 8.51 20.24 -13.30
N PHE A 124 8.73 19.07 -12.70
CA PHE A 124 9.88 18.21 -13.00
C PHE A 124 9.58 17.18 -14.10
N PHE A 125 8.37 17.20 -14.66
CA PHE A 125 7.91 16.25 -15.66
C PHE A 125 7.58 17.03 -16.94
N SER A 126 7.93 16.48 -18.09
CA SER A 126 7.53 17.06 -19.38
C SER A 126 6.02 16.87 -19.61
N SER A 127 5.45 17.68 -20.49
CA SER A 127 4.03 17.57 -20.88
C SER A 127 3.67 16.17 -21.38
N ASP A 128 4.57 15.52 -22.11
CA ASP A 128 4.35 14.19 -22.68
C ASP A 128 4.27 13.13 -21.58
N ILE A 129 5.14 13.22 -20.57
CA ILE A 129 5.13 12.30 -19.42
C ILE A 129 3.86 12.51 -18.59
N LEU A 130 3.43 13.76 -18.39
CA LEU A 130 2.19 14.06 -17.66
C LEU A 130 0.95 13.54 -18.39
N ALA A 131 0.89 13.69 -19.72
CA ALA A 131 -0.20 13.16 -20.54
C ALA A 131 -0.25 11.63 -20.51
N GLU A 132 0.91 10.97 -20.62
CA GLU A 132 1.03 9.51 -20.51
C GLU A 132 0.57 9.01 -19.13
N LEU A 133 0.99 9.68 -18.06
CA LEU A 133 0.56 9.37 -16.69
C LEU A 133 -0.95 9.53 -16.54
N ILE A 134 -1.54 10.60 -17.06
CA ILE A 134 -2.99 10.82 -17.05
C ILE A 134 -3.73 9.65 -17.70
N GLN A 135 -3.26 9.22 -18.88
CA GLN A 135 -3.87 8.10 -19.60
C GLN A 135 -3.67 6.77 -18.87
N ALA A 136 -2.44 6.48 -18.44
CA ALA A 136 -2.08 5.21 -17.81
C ALA A 136 -2.82 5.00 -16.48
N TRP A 137 -3.07 6.08 -15.74
CA TRP A 137 -3.73 6.04 -14.45
C TRP A 137 -5.21 6.44 -14.50
N ASP A 138 -5.78 6.64 -15.69
CA ASP A 138 -7.17 7.05 -15.89
C ASP A 138 -7.53 8.25 -14.99
N ILE A 139 -6.71 9.30 -15.05
CA ILE A 139 -6.84 10.48 -14.19
C ILE A 139 -7.84 11.45 -14.82
N ALA A 140 -8.82 11.88 -14.03
CA ALA A 140 -9.79 12.87 -14.43
C ALA A 140 -9.50 14.23 -13.79
N ASP A 141 -10.04 15.30 -14.35
CA ASP A 141 -10.00 16.62 -13.72
C ASP A 141 -10.57 16.57 -12.29
N ASN A 142 -9.97 17.36 -11.42
CA ASN A 142 -10.21 17.37 -9.97
C ASN A 142 -9.72 16.11 -9.22
N ASP A 143 -8.97 15.20 -9.85
CA ASP A 143 -8.24 14.16 -9.11
C ASP A 143 -6.94 14.73 -8.50
N ILE A 144 -6.48 14.14 -7.39
CA ILE A 144 -5.17 14.43 -6.80
C ILE A 144 -4.36 13.14 -6.64
N LEU A 145 -3.10 13.22 -7.02
CA LEU A 145 -2.14 12.15 -6.88
C LEU A 145 -1.28 12.42 -5.66
N PHE A 146 -0.99 11.36 -4.90
CA PHE A 146 0.01 11.37 -3.86
C PHE A 146 1.05 10.30 -4.18
N ILE A 147 2.33 10.67 -4.12
CA ILE A 147 3.44 9.80 -4.50
C ILE A 147 4.48 9.78 -3.38
N ILE A 148 4.94 8.60 -3.03
CA ILE A 148 6.05 8.39 -2.10
C ILE A 148 7.13 7.59 -2.83
N GLY A 149 8.36 8.12 -2.78
CA GLY A 149 9.57 7.40 -3.15
C GLY A 149 10.39 7.15 -1.91
N ASP A 150 10.73 5.90 -1.64
CA ASP A 150 11.49 5.51 -0.45
C ASP A 150 12.57 4.48 -0.80
N GLU A 151 13.72 4.58 -0.14
CA GLU A 151 14.87 3.68 -0.30
C GLU A 151 14.58 2.29 0.31
N HIS A 152 13.64 2.20 1.24
CA HIS A 152 13.13 0.95 1.79
C HIS A 152 11.71 0.71 1.29
N ASP A 153 11.57 -0.30 0.42
CA ASP A 153 10.31 -0.67 -0.24
C ASP A 153 9.14 -0.80 0.75
N GLU A 154 9.31 -1.64 1.77
CA GLU A 154 8.26 -1.90 2.75
C GLU A 154 7.82 -0.62 3.50
N ARG A 155 8.75 0.27 3.86
CA ARG A 155 8.43 1.54 4.52
C ARG A 155 7.58 2.43 3.62
N GLY A 156 7.95 2.55 2.34
CA GLY A 156 7.19 3.32 1.35
C GLY A 156 5.77 2.78 1.14
N LEU A 157 5.64 1.45 1.03
CA LEU A 157 4.34 0.78 0.92
C LEU A 157 3.47 1.02 2.16
N GLN A 158 4.00 0.79 3.37
CA GLN A 158 3.27 1.00 4.63
C GLN A 158 2.80 2.44 4.79
N ALA A 159 3.65 3.41 4.45
CA ALA A 159 3.30 4.82 4.47
C ALA A 159 2.13 5.13 3.52
N LEU A 160 2.18 4.67 2.26
CA LEU A 160 1.08 4.85 1.31
C LEU A 160 -0.20 4.13 1.75
N GLY A 161 -0.10 2.93 2.32
CA GLY A 161 -1.25 2.20 2.85
C GLY A 161 -1.93 2.93 4.01
N ALA A 162 -1.14 3.55 4.88
CA ALA A 162 -1.66 4.40 5.94
C ALA A 162 -2.30 5.69 5.41
N LEU A 163 -1.65 6.35 4.45
CA LEU A 163 -2.18 7.55 3.79
C LEU A 163 -3.52 7.25 3.10
N ARG A 164 -3.60 6.11 2.40
CA ARG A 164 -4.82 5.60 1.78
C ARG A 164 -5.97 5.52 2.79
N LEU A 165 -5.74 4.94 3.97
CA LEU A 165 -6.77 4.83 5.02
C LEU A 165 -7.17 6.19 5.60
N GLU A 166 -6.21 7.09 5.81
CA GLU A 166 -6.47 8.44 6.32
C GLU A 166 -7.31 9.26 5.32
N ILE A 167 -6.97 9.18 4.03
CA ILE A 167 -7.74 9.82 2.96
C ILE A 167 -9.14 9.22 2.87
N ALA A 168 -9.27 7.89 2.92
CA ALA A 168 -10.57 7.23 2.86
C ALA A 168 -11.50 7.65 4.01
N LYS A 169 -10.97 7.94 5.19
CA LYS A 169 -11.73 8.51 6.31
C LYS A 169 -12.17 9.94 6.02
N ARG A 170 -11.27 10.79 5.53
CA ARG A 170 -11.55 12.22 5.22
C ARG A 170 -12.59 12.37 4.11
N GLU A 171 -12.44 11.58 3.06
CA GLU A 171 -13.34 11.58 1.89
C GLU A 171 -14.57 10.67 2.10
N SER A 172 -14.73 10.07 3.28
CA SER A 172 -15.85 9.20 3.64
C SER A 172 -16.07 8.04 2.65
N LEU A 173 -14.99 7.48 2.11
CA LEU A 173 -15.01 6.41 1.12
C LEU A 173 -15.33 5.04 1.72
N ILE A 174 -15.21 4.89 3.03
CA ILE A 174 -15.43 3.61 3.72
C ILE A 174 -16.93 3.42 3.97
N PRO A 175 -17.60 2.49 3.25
CA PRO A 175 -19.03 2.27 3.43
C PRO A 175 -19.33 1.76 4.84
N LYS A 176 -20.30 2.40 5.49
CA LYS A 176 -20.79 1.97 6.81
C LYS A 176 -21.57 0.67 6.67
N ASN A 177 -21.46 -0.21 7.67
CA ASN A 177 -22.16 -1.50 7.74
C ASN A 177 -21.87 -2.48 6.58
N VAL A 178 -20.82 -2.24 5.80
CA VAL A 178 -20.30 -3.20 4.82
C VAL A 178 -19.07 -3.88 5.42
N PHE A 179 -19.05 -5.21 5.32
CA PHE A 179 -17.98 -6.06 5.83
C PHE A 179 -17.43 -6.89 4.68
N LYS A 180 -16.11 -6.87 4.50
CA LYS A 180 -15.41 -7.64 3.48
C LYS A 180 -14.26 -8.41 4.15
N PRO A 181 -14.56 -9.52 4.86
CA PRO A 181 -13.53 -10.32 5.51
C PRO A 181 -12.61 -10.95 4.45
N LEU A 182 -11.34 -11.09 4.75
CA LEU A 182 -10.38 -11.79 3.89
C LEU A 182 -9.30 -12.50 4.69
N PHE A 183 -8.71 -13.54 4.10
CA PHE A 183 -7.50 -14.14 4.62
C PHE A 183 -6.27 -13.54 3.95
N VAL A 184 -5.31 -13.09 4.75
CA VAL A 184 -3.95 -12.84 4.28
C VAL A 184 -3.09 -14.05 4.66
N MET A 185 -2.32 -14.56 3.71
CA MET A 185 -1.53 -15.78 3.87
C MET A 185 -0.13 -15.59 3.28
N ASP A 186 0.72 -16.62 3.35
CA ASP A 186 2.04 -16.61 2.70
C ASP A 186 2.94 -15.46 3.18
N PHE A 187 2.82 -15.14 4.47
CA PHE A 187 3.71 -14.20 5.16
C PHE A 187 5.17 -14.66 5.05
N PRO A 188 6.15 -13.75 5.02
CA PRO A 188 7.55 -14.13 5.17
C PRO A 188 7.77 -14.79 6.53
N LEU A 189 8.52 -15.89 6.56
CA LEU A 189 8.87 -16.56 7.82
C LEU A 189 9.84 -15.73 8.65
N LEU A 190 10.78 -15.10 7.95
CA LEU A 190 11.87 -14.34 8.52
C LEU A 190 11.88 -12.93 7.95
N GLU A 191 12.44 -12.00 8.72
CA GLU A 191 12.82 -10.67 8.26
C GLU A 191 14.30 -10.43 8.59
N PHE A 192 14.98 -9.64 7.78
CA PHE A 192 16.39 -9.34 8.01
C PHE A 192 16.50 -8.12 8.93
N ASP A 193 17.08 -8.32 10.10
CA ASP A 193 17.40 -7.25 11.03
C ASP A 193 18.74 -6.63 10.61
N MET A 194 18.70 -5.36 10.20
CA MET A 194 19.88 -4.62 9.76
C MET A 194 20.80 -4.22 10.92
N GLU A 195 20.27 -4.05 12.13
CA GLU A 195 21.06 -3.67 13.31
C GLU A 195 21.83 -4.86 13.86
N GLU A 196 21.17 -6.02 13.94
CA GLU A 196 21.78 -7.27 14.38
C GLU A 196 22.47 -8.05 13.26
N ASN A 197 22.31 -7.59 12.00
CA ASN A 197 22.86 -8.18 10.78
C ASN A 197 22.54 -9.68 10.65
N ARG A 198 21.29 -10.06 10.93
CA ARG A 198 20.82 -11.46 10.90
C ARG A 198 19.33 -11.55 10.60
N TYR A 199 18.89 -12.73 10.17
CA TYR A 199 17.46 -13.02 10.09
C TYR A 199 16.85 -13.25 11.47
N VAL A 200 15.68 -12.66 11.68
CA VAL A 200 14.83 -12.82 12.86
C VAL A 200 13.45 -13.31 12.46
N ALA A 201 12.71 -13.92 13.40
CA ALA A 201 11.36 -14.41 13.12
C ALA A 201 10.38 -13.22 12.98
N ARG A 202 9.65 -13.18 11.87
CA ARG A 202 8.69 -12.09 11.58
C ARG A 202 7.41 -12.17 12.43
N HIS A 203 7.09 -13.36 12.94
CA HIS A 203 5.93 -13.60 13.80
C HIS A 203 6.36 -14.29 15.10
N HIS A 204 6.12 -15.59 15.22
CA HIS A 204 6.59 -16.39 16.35
C HIS A 204 7.70 -17.35 15.90
N PRO A 205 8.78 -17.57 16.67
CA PRO A 205 9.86 -18.51 16.35
C PRO A 205 9.45 -19.98 16.12
N PHE A 206 8.19 -20.34 16.38
CA PHE A 206 7.67 -21.71 16.21
C PHE A 206 6.77 -21.84 14.97
N THR A 207 6.70 -20.79 14.15
CA THR A 207 5.93 -20.81 12.91
C THR A 207 6.57 -21.78 11.93
N SER A 208 5.81 -22.75 11.45
CA SER A 208 6.29 -23.69 10.44
C SER A 208 6.54 -22.95 9.11
N PRO A 209 7.60 -23.26 8.35
CA PRO A 209 7.71 -22.86 6.96
C PRO A 209 6.61 -23.51 6.11
N GLN A 210 6.33 -22.93 4.95
CA GLN A 210 5.67 -23.62 3.86
C GLN A 210 6.54 -24.81 3.45
N LEU A 211 5.94 -25.98 3.32
CA LEU A 211 6.69 -27.22 3.10
C LEU A 211 7.49 -27.19 1.78
N SER A 212 6.94 -26.52 0.76
CA SER A 212 7.60 -26.31 -0.53
C SER A 212 8.86 -25.46 -0.44
N ASP A 213 8.97 -24.62 0.60
CA ASP A 213 10.01 -23.60 0.73
C ASP A 213 11.11 -24.07 1.71
N ILE A 214 10.98 -25.26 2.32
CA ILE A 214 12.01 -25.85 3.19
C ILE A 214 13.39 -25.86 2.54
N PRO A 215 13.57 -26.21 1.25
CA PRO A 215 14.89 -26.16 0.61
C PRO A 215 15.52 -24.76 0.55
N LEU A 216 14.73 -23.69 0.66
CA LEU A 216 15.21 -22.31 0.66
C LEU A 216 15.80 -21.91 2.02
N MET A 217 15.52 -22.64 3.10
CA MET A 217 16.01 -22.30 4.45
C MET A 217 17.55 -22.24 4.53
N GLU A 218 18.25 -23.10 3.78
CA GLU A 218 19.72 -23.15 3.77
C GLU A 218 20.34 -22.20 2.73
N THR A 219 19.58 -21.79 1.71
CA THR A 219 20.12 -21.07 0.53
C THR A 219 19.67 -19.61 0.45
N ASP A 220 18.39 -19.34 0.70
CA ASP A 220 17.79 -18.02 0.64
C ASP A 220 16.65 -17.89 1.68
N PRO A 221 16.99 -17.86 2.98
CA PRO A 221 16.01 -17.89 4.06
C PRO A 221 15.02 -16.71 4.05
N GLY A 222 15.38 -15.58 3.42
CA GLY A 222 14.49 -14.43 3.26
C GLY A 222 13.30 -14.67 2.34
N LYS A 223 13.36 -15.69 1.47
CA LYS A 223 12.25 -16.06 0.57
C LYS A 223 11.32 -17.13 1.14
N VAL A 224 11.64 -17.68 2.31
CA VAL A 224 10.83 -18.74 2.92
C VAL A 224 9.52 -18.14 3.42
N ARG A 225 8.39 -18.66 2.93
CA ARG A 225 7.08 -18.28 3.45
C ARG A 225 6.73 -19.08 4.69
N ALA A 226 6.06 -18.43 5.63
CA ALA A 226 5.43 -19.04 6.77
C ALA A 226 4.12 -19.73 6.38
N ARG A 227 3.85 -20.87 7.02
CA ARG A 227 2.52 -21.50 7.00
C ARG A 227 1.60 -20.84 8.02
N ALA A 228 1.46 -19.52 7.89
CA ALA A 228 0.65 -18.66 8.73
C ALA A 228 -0.48 -18.01 7.92
N TYR A 229 -1.53 -17.59 8.61
CA TYR A 229 -2.63 -16.84 8.02
C TYR A 229 -3.22 -15.90 9.07
N ASP A 230 -3.67 -14.75 8.58
CA ASP A 230 -4.46 -13.79 9.34
C ASP A 230 -5.85 -13.68 8.71
N LEU A 231 -6.88 -13.56 9.55
CA LEU A 231 -8.23 -13.23 9.13
C LEU A 231 -8.47 -11.75 9.46
N VAL A 232 -8.70 -10.96 8.42
CA VAL A 232 -8.91 -9.50 8.45
C VAL A 232 -10.38 -9.18 8.27
#